data_AF-A0A7G2C981-F1
#
_entry.id   AF-A0A7G2C981-F1
#
_cell.length_a   1.000
_cell.length_b   1.000
_cell.length_c   1.000
_cell.angle_alpha   90.00
_cell.angle_beta   90.00
_cell.angle_gamma   90.00
#
_symmetry.space_group_name_H-M   'P 1'
#
loop_
_entity.id
_entity.type
_entity.pdbx_description
1 polymer ?
#
loop_
_entity_poly.entity_id
_entity_poly.type
_entity_poly.pdbx_seq_one_letter_code
_entity_poly.pdbx_strand_id
1 'polypeptide(L)'
;MLRFRGLTQRCGPRFVRFVFQSKEFIAASKDLPTTPSGKNPYDVLEITVTDTLTLEEISKQFRQLVVKYHPDQPGGSTEKMSEVNLAHKIVKEHHESILKKMKNVEVNVKANDAFRQHRNARAARDDDLGRSGGVNRRNVRAEREATRGKARSLKEVEQQWDKMKQETDDAVKSMCSRYELAVQMGTFFRKSANLNEVTVRERWLRKSFIKGLWEDVHELRGELLRRGARSAQQSELAEEMVSFASLTQRKLNEDFQRLCQQSIQAQTRMYIERALGIILFAIVFIKFWRWLFSFSFNNSMTVRFREAVLSH
;
A
#
# COMPACT_ATOMS: atom_id res chain seq x y z
N MET A 1 -17.85 8.58 70.31
CA MET A 1 -16.66 7.86 69.80
C MET A 1 -16.93 6.37 69.92
N LEU A 2 -17.32 5.70 68.83
CA LEU A 2 -17.64 4.27 68.83
C LEU A 2 -16.97 3.62 67.61
N ARG A 3 -15.92 2.85 67.88
CA ARG A 3 -15.28 1.94 66.93
C ARG A 3 -16.12 0.66 66.88
N PHE A 4 -16.83 0.42 65.78
CA PHE A 4 -17.41 -0.89 65.50
C PHE A 4 -16.48 -1.67 64.57
N ARG A 5 -15.89 -2.71 65.15
CA ARG A 5 -15.10 -3.75 64.49
C ARG A 5 -16.07 -4.77 63.92
N GLY A 6 -15.87 -5.13 62.65
CA GLY A 6 -16.85 -5.82 61.81
C GLY A 6 -17.19 -7.26 62.18
N LEU A 7 -18.45 -7.60 61.92
CA LEU A 7 -18.94 -8.96 61.68
C LEU A 7 -18.69 -9.30 60.20
N THR A 8 -17.75 -10.19 59.92
CA THR A 8 -17.61 -10.85 58.63
C THR A 8 -18.17 -12.27 58.74
N GLN A 9 -19.46 -12.42 58.41
CA GLN A 9 -20.03 -13.73 58.11
C GLN A 9 -20.04 -13.91 56.59
N ARG A 10 -19.31 -14.93 56.14
CA ARG A 10 -19.00 -15.28 54.75
C ARG A 10 -20.26 -15.64 53.96
N CYS A 11 -20.61 -14.82 52.97
CA CYS A 11 -21.29 -15.29 51.75
C CYS A 11 -20.22 -15.47 50.67
N GLY A 12 -20.00 -16.72 50.24
CA GLY A 12 -19.08 -17.02 49.15
C GLY A 12 -19.54 -16.39 47.83
N PRO A 13 -18.64 -15.89 46.98
CA PRO A 13 -19.02 -15.30 45.71
C PRO A 13 -19.51 -16.39 44.75
N ARG A 14 -20.77 -16.28 44.30
CA ARG A 14 -21.21 -16.89 43.03
C ARG A 14 -20.37 -16.23 41.93
N PHE A 15 -19.29 -16.88 41.53
CA PHE A 15 -18.54 -16.50 40.33
C PHE A 15 -19.45 -16.71 39.11
N VAL A 16 -20.07 -15.63 38.64
CA VAL A 16 -20.66 -15.60 37.30
C VAL A 16 -19.48 -15.56 36.33
N ARG A 17 -19.23 -16.67 35.65
CA ARG A 17 -18.15 -16.79 34.67
C ARG A 17 -18.58 -15.99 33.43
N PHE A 18 -18.04 -14.79 33.25
CA PHE A 18 -18.24 -14.02 32.03
C PHE A 18 -17.41 -14.64 30.90
N VAL A 19 -18.07 -15.19 29.88
CA VAL A 19 -17.43 -15.69 28.68
C VAL A 19 -17.09 -14.48 27.80
N PHE A 20 -15.80 -14.21 27.61
CA PHE A 20 -15.33 -13.19 26.67
C PHE A 20 -14.99 -13.85 25.34
N GLN A 21 -15.72 -13.49 24.28
CA GLN A 21 -15.44 -13.94 22.92
C GLN A 21 -14.70 -12.84 22.15
N SER A 22 -13.67 -13.22 21.42
CA SER A 22 -12.93 -12.30 20.55
C SER A 22 -13.79 -11.84 19.36
N LYS A 23 -13.51 -10.66 18.79
CA LYS A 23 -14.28 -10.14 17.65
C LYS A 23 -14.12 -11.03 16.42
N GLU A 24 -12.94 -11.63 16.30
CA GLU A 24 -12.56 -12.60 15.28
C GLU A 24 -13.39 -13.87 15.40
N PHE A 25 -13.60 -14.35 16.63
CA PHE A 25 -14.47 -15.49 16.91
C PHE A 25 -15.92 -15.20 16.54
N ILE A 26 -16.46 -14.05 16.95
CA ILE A 26 -17.84 -13.65 16.63
C ILE A 26 -18.06 -13.57 15.11
N ALA A 27 -17.06 -13.12 14.36
CA ALA A 27 -17.11 -13.11 12.90
C ALA A 27 -17.05 -14.52 12.30
N ALA A 28 -16.22 -15.40 12.86
CA ALA A 28 -16.06 -16.78 12.41
C ALA A 28 -17.24 -17.70 12.78
N SER A 29 -17.95 -17.40 13.88
CA SER A 29 -19.03 -18.21 14.43
C SER A 29 -20.42 -17.88 13.84
N LYS A 30 -20.52 -16.93 12.90
CA LYS A 30 -21.80 -16.54 12.26
C LYS A 30 -22.47 -17.68 11.49
N ASP A 31 -21.67 -18.61 10.98
CA ASP A 31 -22.15 -19.76 10.19
C ASP A 31 -22.40 -21.01 11.05
N LEU A 32 -22.24 -20.92 12.38
CA LEU A 32 -22.39 -22.06 13.27
C LEU A 32 -23.88 -22.33 13.52
N PRO A 33 -24.34 -23.61 13.47
CA PRO A 33 -25.70 -23.92 13.88
C PRO A 33 -25.91 -23.56 15.35
N THR A 34 -27.03 -22.89 15.63
CA THR A 34 -27.41 -22.46 16.98
C THR A 34 -28.13 -23.58 17.72
N THR A 35 -28.15 -23.50 19.06
CA THR A 35 -29.01 -24.39 19.87
C THR A 35 -30.50 -24.07 19.61
N PRO A 36 -31.44 -24.95 20.00
CA PRO A 36 -32.88 -24.73 19.90
C PRO A 36 -33.35 -23.43 20.55
N SER A 37 -32.62 -22.94 21.55
CA SER A 37 -32.86 -21.64 22.20
C SER A 37 -32.19 -20.45 21.49
N GLY A 38 -31.64 -20.66 20.31
CA GLY A 38 -30.97 -19.63 19.49
C GLY A 38 -29.60 -19.18 20.01
N LYS A 39 -29.03 -19.88 20.99
CA LYS A 39 -27.76 -19.50 21.63
C LYS A 39 -26.57 -20.11 20.90
N ASN A 40 -25.41 -19.46 21.03
CA ASN A 40 -24.15 -20.00 20.52
C ASN A 40 -23.74 -21.22 21.38
N PRO A 41 -23.44 -22.37 20.77
CA PRO A 41 -22.98 -23.59 21.45
C PRO A 41 -21.82 -23.37 22.45
N TYR A 42 -20.89 -22.45 22.16
CA TYR A 42 -19.77 -22.16 23.06
C TYR A 42 -20.18 -21.38 24.31
N ASP A 43 -21.23 -20.55 24.20
CA ASP A 43 -21.81 -19.84 25.34
C ASP A 43 -22.60 -20.79 26.25
N VAL A 44 -23.29 -21.77 25.67
CA VAL A 44 -24.02 -22.81 26.41
C VAL A 44 -23.06 -23.72 27.19
N LEU A 45 -21.88 -23.99 26.62
CA LEU A 45 -20.82 -24.73 27.32
C LEU A 45 -20.02 -23.88 28.31
N GLU A 46 -20.31 -22.58 28.42
CA GLU A 46 -19.61 -21.63 29.30
C GLU A 46 -18.08 -21.58 29.03
N ILE A 47 -17.65 -21.70 27.76
CA ILE A 47 -16.23 -21.76 27.34
C ILE A 47 -15.81 -20.51 26.56
N THR A 48 -14.68 -19.91 26.96
CA THR A 48 -13.99 -18.89 26.17
C THR A 48 -13.13 -19.55 25.10
N VAL A 49 -13.35 -19.19 23.83
CA VAL A 49 -12.58 -19.74 22.72
C VAL A 49 -11.25 -19.00 22.59
N THR A 50 -10.17 -19.75 22.76
CA THR A 50 -8.79 -19.32 22.54
C THR A 50 -8.14 -20.20 21.47
N ASP A 51 -7.04 -19.74 20.88
CA ASP A 51 -6.30 -20.49 19.85
C ASP A 51 -5.72 -21.82 20.35
N THR A 52 -5.64 -22.00 21.66
CA THR A 52 -5.10 -23.19 22.33
C THR A 52 -6.18 -24.13 22.85
N LEU A 53 -7.46 -23.79 22.70
CA LEU A 53 -8.56 -24.58 23.23
C LEU A 53 -8.61 -25.93 22.52
N THR A 54 -8.57 -27.01 23.28
CA THR A 54 -8.61 -28.38 22.74
C THR A 54 -9.97 -29.04 22.95
N LEU A 55 -10.31 -30.03 22.12
CA LEU A 55 -11.52 -30.84 22.27
C LEU A 55 -11.57 -31.57 23.63
N GLU A 56 -10.42 -31.86 24.23
CA GLU A 56 -10.32 -32.50 25.55
C GLU A 56 -10.80 -31.57 26.67
N GLU A 57 -10.44 -30.29 26.59
CA GLU A 57 -10.88 -29.26 27.54
C GLU A 57 -12.39 -29.01 27.41
N ILE A 58 -12.90 -29.01 26.17
CA ILE A 58 -14.34 -28.92 25.89
C ILE A 58 -15.08 -30.12 26.49
N SER A 59 -14.54 -31.33 26.32
CA SER A 59 -15.09 -32.56 26.89
C SER A 59 -15.03 -32.60 28.42
N LYS A 60 -14.01 -31.98 29.02
CA LYS A 60 -13.88 -31.82 30.48
C LYS A 60 -14.93 -30.85 31.02
N GLN A 61 -15.13 -29.71 30.37
CA GLN A 61 -16.16 -28.74 30.75
C GLN A 61 -17.57 -29.31 30.57
N PHE A 62 -17.82 -30.03 29.48
CA PHE A 62 -19.08 -30.75 29.27
C PHE A 62 -19.39 -31.69 30.44
N ARG A 63 -18.43 -32.53 30.86
CA ARG A 63 -18.61 -33.44 32.01
C ARG A 63 -18.97 -32.68 33.30
N GLN A 64 -18.39 -31.49 33.53
CA GLN A 64 -18.73 -30.66 34.69
C GLN A 64 -20.17 -30.12 34.61
N LEU A 65 -20.62 -29.72 33.41
CA LEU A 65 -21.98 -29.26 33.19
C LEU A 65 -23.01 -30.39 33.29
N VAL A 66 -22.66 -31.60 32.85
CA VAL A 66 -23.51 -32.79 33.03
C VAL A 66 -23.75 -33.03 34.52
N VAL A 67 -22.70 -33.05 35.34
CA VAL A 67 -22.85 -33.25 36.81
C VAL A 67 -23.73 -32.16 37.43
N LYS A 68 -23.71 -30.94 36.89
CA LYS A 68 -24.49 -29.80 37.42
C LYS A 68 -25.96 -29.81 36.98
N TYR A 69 -26.25 -30.25 35.76
CA TYR A 69 -27.59 -30.13 35.15
C TYR A 69 -28.30 -31.46 34.91
N HIS A 70 -27.70 -32.60 35.27
CA HIS A 70 -28.32 -33.93 35.16
C HIS A 70 -29.68 -33.96 35.87
N PRO A 71 -30.74 -34.54 35.28
CA PRO A 71 -32.08 -34.58 35.88
C PRO A 71 -32.13 -35.23 37.26
N ASP A 72 -31.20 -36.13 37.57
CA ASP A 72 -31.11 -36.83 38.87
C ASP A 72 -30.45 -35.97 39.98
N GLN A 73 -29.96 -34.78 39.67
CA GLN A 73 -29.30 -33.88 40.62
C GLN A 73 -30.24 -32.77 41.09
N PRO A 74 -30.10 -32.28 42.33
CA PRO A 74 -30.97 -31.23 42.86
C PRO A 74 -30.79 -29.93 42.07
N GLY A 75 -31.83 -29.53 41.32
CA GLY A 75 -31.79 -28.36 40.43
C GLY A 75 -31.44 -28.68 38.96
N GLY A 76 -31.32 -29.97 38.61
CA GLY A 76 -31.19 -30.45 37.25
C GLY A 76 -32.47 -30.29 36.43
N SER A 77 -32.34 -30.27 35.11
CA SER A 77 -33.47 -30.14 34.19
C SER A 77 -33.17 -30.87 32.89
N THR A 78 -34.11 -31.72 32.46
CA THR A 78 -34.02 -32.47 31.20
C THR A 78 -33.82 -31.55 30.00
N GLU A 79 -34.48 -30.40 29.99
CA GLU A 79 -34.38 -29.40 28.91
C GLU A 79 -32.96 -28.81 28.82
N LYS A 80 -32.40 -28.37 29.95
CA LYS A 80 -31.04 -27.82 30.00
C LYS A 80 -29.99 -28.87 29.66
N MET A 81 -30.17 -30.10 30.11
CA MET A 81 -29.27 -31.21 29.79
C MET A 81 -29.30 -31.54 28.30
N SER A 82 -30.48 -31.50 27.67
CA SER A 82 -30.63 -31.69 26.22
C SER A 82 -29.93 -30.59 25.41
N GLU A 83 -30.00 -29.34 25.87
CA GLU A 83 -29.32 -28.20 25.25
C GLU A 83 -27.80 -28.33 25.34
N VAL A 84 -27.27 -28.73 26.51
CA VAL A 84 -25.83 -28.95 26.74
C VAL A 84 -25.29 -30.10 25.89
N ASN A 85 -26.05 -31.20 25.75
CA ASN A 85 -25.69 -32.33 24.89
C ASN A 85 -25.58 -31.93 23.42
N LEU A 86 -26.56 -31.17 22.94
CA LEU A 86 -26.58 -30.72 21.55
C LEU A 86 -25.49 -29.69 21.27
N ALA A 87 -25.25 -28.75 22.20
CA ALA A 87 -24.16 -27.79 22.11
C ALA A 87 -22.79 -28.50 22.01
N HIS A 88 -22.57 -29.53 22.84
CA HIS A 88 -21.34 -30.33 22.78
C HIS A 88 -21.17 -31.07 21.44
N LYS A 89 -22.25 -31.63 20.88
CA LYS A 89 -22.23 -32.27 19.56
C LYS A 89 -21.85 -31.28 18.45
N ILE A 90 -22.49 -30.12 18.42
CA ILE A 90 -22.22 -29.06 17.44
C ILE A 90 -20.78 -28.58 17.53
N VAL A 91 -20.28 -28.35 18.75
CA VAL A 91 -18.88 -27.92 18.94
C VAL A 91 -17.93 -28.99 18.44
N LYS A 92 -18.12 -30.26 18.80
CA LYS A 92 -17.24 -31.36 18.36
C LYS A 92 -17.14 -31.47 16.84
N GLU A 93 -18.22 -31.24 16.11
CA GLU A 93 -18.27 -31.33 14.64
C GLU A 93 -17.66 -30.10 13.94
N HIS A 94 -17.74 -28.91 14.54
CA HIS A 94 -17.39 -27.65 13.87
C HIS A 94 -16.17 -26.91 14.44
N HIS A 95 -15.60 -27.37 15.56
CA HIS A 95 -14.54 -26.66 16.28
C HIS A 95 -13.28 -26.41 15.44
N GLU A 96 -12.77 -27.42 14.75
CA GLU A 96 -11.58 -27.28 13.90
C GLU A 96 -11.81 -26.30 12.73
N SER A 97 -13.02 -26.32 12.15
CA SER A 97 -13.43 -25.42 11.08
C SER A 97 -13.47 -23.96 11.56
N ILE A 98 -13.98 -23.73 12.78
CA ILE A 98 -14.01 -22.39 13.38
C ILE A 98 -12.61 -21.87 13.67
N LEU A 99 -11.72 -22.69 14.26
CA LEU A 99 -10.33 -22.28 14.50
C LEU A 99 -9.62 -21.87 13.20
N LYS A 100 -9.83 -22.63 12.12
CA LYS A 100 -9.30 -22.29 10.79
C LYS A 100 -9.88 -20.97 10.25
N LYS A 101 -11.20 -20.77 10.37
CA LYS A 101 -11.86 -19.52 9.95
C LYS A 101 -11.38 -18.32 10.77
N MET A 102 -11.23 -18.47 12.08
CA MET A 102 -10.76 -17.43 12.98
C MET A 102 -9.35 -16.97 12.61
N LYS A 103 -8.45 -17.92 12.33
CA LYS A 103 -7.08 -17.62 11.83
C LYS A 103 -7.09 -16.89 10.48
N ASN A 104 -7.99 -17.27 9.57
CA ASN A 104 -8.12 -16.59 8.27
C ASN A 104 -8.64 -15.16 8.40
N VAL A 105 -9.61 -14.94 9.29
CA VAL A 105 -10.13 -13.60 9.61
C VAL A 105 -9.01 -12.73 10.19
N GLU A 106 -8.24 -13.26 11.13
CA GLU A 106 -7.11 -12.54 11.73
C GLU A 106 -6.04 -12.15 10.71
N VAL A 107 -5.65 -13.08 9.82
CA VAL A 107 -4.70 -12.80 8.73
C VAL A 107 -5.23 -11.73 7.78
N ASN A 108 -6.53 -11.80 7.42
CA ASN A 108 -7.14 -10.82 6.53
C ASN A 108 -7.24 -9.43 7.17
N VAL A 109 -7.59 -9.35 8.46
CA VAL A 109 -7.60 -8.09 9.22
C VAL A 109 -6.20 -7.50 9.29
N LYS A 110 -5.18 -8.29 9.65
CA LYS A 110 -3.78 -7.86 9.67
C LYS A 110 -3.28 -7.39 8.30
N ALA A 111 -3.64 -8.09 7.22
CA ALA A 111 -3.28 -7.70 5.86
C ALA A 111 -3.94 -6.38 5.45
N ASN A 112 -5.22 -6.18 5.80
CA ASN A 112 -5.96 -4.95 5.53
C ASN A 112 -5.41 -3.76 6.34
N ASP A 113 -5.03 -4.00 7.60
CA ASP A 113 -4.41 -2.97 8.44
C ASP A 113 -3.01 -2.60 7.95
N ALA A 114 -2.19 -3.58 7.54
CA ALA A 114 -0.91 -3.31 6.90
C ALA A 114 -1.06 -2.52 5.59
N PHE A 115 -2.07 -2.85 4.79
CA PHE A 115 -2.40 -2.11 3.57
C PHE A 115 -2.82 -0.66 3.88
N ARG A 116 -3.68 -0.46 4.90
CA ARG A 116 -4.09 0.87 5.37
C ARG A 116 -2.92 1.68 5.90
N GLN A 117 -2.05 1.08 6.71
CA GLN A 117 -0.85 1.72 7.24
C GLN A 117 0.10 2.12 6.11
N HIS A 118 0.35 1.24 5.13
CA HIS A 118 1.19 1.56 3.99
C HIS A 118 0.59 2.67 3.12
N ARG A 119 -0.73 2.68 2.93
CA ARG A 119 -1.43 3.76 2.23
C ARG A 119 -1.31 5.10 2.95
N ASN A 120 -1.50 5.11 4.26
CA ASN A 120 -1.41 6.32 5.08
C ASN A 120 0.03 6.84 5.16
N ALA A 121 1.02 5.96 5.30
CA ALA A 121 2.43 6.31 5.28
C ALA A 121 2.86 6.89 3.92
N ARG A 122 2.33 6.35 2.81
CA ARG A 122 2.55 6.90 1.47
C ARG A 122 1.92 8.28 1.32
N ALA A 123 0.70 8.47 1.79
CA ALA A 123 0.02 9.76 1.77
C ALA A 123 0.79 10.82 2.58
N ALA A 124 1.23 10.49 3.79
CA ALA A 124 2.03 11.38 4.62
C ALA A 124 3.37 11.76 3.97
N ARG A 125 4.08 10.79 3.36
CA ARG A 125 5.32 11.09 2.61
C ARG A 125 5.08 11.96 1.37
N ASP A 126 3.96 11.74 0.68
CA ASP A 126 3.62 12.55 -0.50
C ASP A 126 3.24 13.99 -0.10
N ASP A 127 2.63 14.20 1.07
CA ASP A 127 2.35 15.52 1.65
C ASP A 127 3.64 16.23 2.10
N ASP A 128 4.54 15.53 2.83
CA ASP A 128 5.85 16.07 3.26
C ASP A 128 6.76 16.45 2.07
N LEU A 129 6.63 15.75 0.94
CA LEU A 129 7.40 16.03 -0.28
C LEU A 129 6.76 17.10 -1.18
N GLY A 130 5.65 17.73 -0.76
CA GLY A 130 4.90 18.68 -1.58
C GLY A 130 4.38 18.06 -2.89
N ARG A 131 4.20 16.74 -2.92
CA ARG A 131 3.80 15.94 -4.09
C ARG A 131 2.29 15.65 -4.05
N SER A 132 1.48 16.64 -3.68
CA SER A 132 0.01 16.55 -3.69
C SER A 132 -0.63 16.55 -5.10
N GLY A 133 0.07 16.03 -6.13
CA GLY A 133 -0.40 16.03 -7.52
C GLY A 133 -1.68 15.23 -7.79
N GLY A 134 -2.13 14.42 -6.83
CA GLY A 134 -3.36 13.61 -6.93
C GLY A 134 -4.49 14.02 -5.96
N VAL A 135 -4.17 14.34 -4.70
CA VAL A 135 -5.18 14.68 -3.68
C VAL A 135 -5.69 16.11 -3.86
N ASN A 136 -4.79 17.05 -4.19
CA ASN A 136 -5.18 18.42 -4.48
C ASN A 136 -6.06 18.49 -5.74
N ARG A 137 -5.86 17.57 -6.69
CA ARG A 137 -6.68 17.48 -7.91
C ARG A 137 -8.12 17.05 -7.65
N ARG A 138 -8.38 16.25 -6.60
CA ARG A 138 -9.73 15.81 -6.24
C ARG A 138 -10.49 16.89 -5.48
N ASN A 139 -9.82 17.60 -4.59
CA ASN A 139 -10.40 18.72 -3.83
C ASN A 139 -10.59 19.96 -4.70
N VAL A 140 -9.62 20.31 -5.55
CA VAL A 140 -9.77 21.41 -6.53
C VAL A 140 -10.87 21.09 -7.54
N ARG A 141 -11.00 19.83 -7.98
CA ARG A 141 -12.10 19.43 -8.86
C ARG A 141 -13.47 19.47 -8.16
N ALA A 142 -13.53 19.07 -6.88
CA ALA A 142 -14.76 19.15 -6.08
C ALA A 142 -15.17 20.61 -5.80
N GLU A 143 -14.22 21.51 -5.52
CA GLU A 143 -14.47 22.95 -5.40
C GLU A 143 -14.94 23.55 -6.74
N ARG A 144 -14.30 23.17 -7.85
CA ARG A 144 -14.70 23.60 -9.20
C ARG A 144 -16.10 23.09 -9.57
N GLU A 145 -16.43 21.85 -9.20
CA GLU A 145 -17.77 21.26 -9.37
C GLU A 145 -18.82 21.96 -8.49
N ALA A 146 -18.46 22.48 -7.31
CA ALA A 146 -19.37 23.28 -6.48
C ALA A 146 -19.68 24.66 -7.10
N THR A 147 -18.75 25.24 -7.87
CA THR A 147 -18.96 26.50 -8.62
C THR A 147 -19.57 26.32 -10.01
N ARG A 148 -19.71 25.08 -10.50
CA ARG A 148 -20.30 24.77 -11.81
C ARG A 148 -21.78 25.12 -11.83
N GLY A 149 -22.10 26.30 -12.38
CA GLY A 149 -23.48 26.75 -12.55
C GLY A 149 -23.68 28.25 -12.37
N LYS A 150 -22.72 28.95 -11.74
CA LYS A 150 -22.76 30.42 -11.62
C LYS A 150 -22.00 31.05 -12.77
N ALA A 151 -22.68 31.86 -13.59
CA ALA A 151 -22.04 32.54 -14.71
C ALA A 151 -21.10 33.66 -14.21
N ARG A 152 -19.79 33.39 -14.15
CA ARG A 152 -18.71 34.30 -13.71
C ARG A 152 -18.64 35.57 -14.53
N SER A 153 -18.50 36.78 -13.98
CA SER A 153 -18.43 38.02 -14.80
C SER A 153 -17.27 38.03 -15.81
N LEU A 154 -17.29 38.87 -16.86
CA LEU A 154 -16.20 38.93 -17.86
C LEU A 154 -14.85 39.21 -17.19
N LYS A 155 -14.84 40.15 -16.23
CA LYS A 155 -13.67 40.50 -15.44
C LYS A 155 -13.16 39.34 -14.59
N GLU A 156 -14.05 38.50 -14.05
CA GLU A 156 -13.67 37.27 -13.34
C GLU A 156 -13.03 36.24 -14.27
N VAL A 157 -13.53 36.13 -15.51
CA VAL A 157 -12.95 35.23 -16.52
C VAL A 157 -11.55 35.69 -16.93
N GLU A 158 -11.33 36.99 -17.14
CA GLU A 158 -10.01 37.56 -17.43
C GLU A 158 -9.04 37.36 -16.25
N GLN A 159 -9.46 37.63 -15.02
CA GLN A 159 -8.64 37.40 -13.82
C GLN A 159 -8.28 35.91 -13.67
N GLN A 160 -9.22 35.02 -13.94
CA GLN A 160 -8.97 33.59 -13.90
C GLN A 160 -8.06 33.12 -15.03
N TRP A 161 -8.17 33.71 -16.22
CA TRP A 161 -7.26 33.46 -17.33
C TRP A 161 -5.83 33.84 -16.96
N ASP A 162 -5.62 35.03 -16.39
CA ASP A 162 -4.30 35.47 -15.95
C ASP A 162 -3.72 34.58 -14.85
N LYS A 163 -4.55 34.22 -13.87
CA LYS A 163 -4.16 33.27 -12.82
C LYS A 163 -3.77 31.91 -13.42
N MET A 164 -4.55 31.39 -14.37
CA MET A 164 -4.27 30.11 -15.01
C MET A 164 -2.97 30.16 -15.83
N LYS A 165 -2.66 31.28 -16.51
CA LYS A 165 -1.38 31.45 -17.20
C LYS A 165 -0.20 31.33 -16.24
N GLN A 166 -0.26 32.01 -15.10
CA GLN A 166 0.77 31.96 -14.06
C GLN A 166 0.92 30.56 -13.47
N GLU A 167 -0.20 29.95 -13.04
CA GLU A 167 -0.20 28.59 -12.49
C GLU A 167 0.33 27.55 -13.49
N THR A 168 0.02 27.72 -14.78
CA THR A 168 0.52 26.85 -15.85
C THR A 168 2.03 26.99 -16.01
N ASP A 169 2.56 28.22 -16.03
CA ASP A 169 4.01 28.45 -16.17
C ASP A 169 4.79 27.89 -14.97
N ASP A 170 4.29 28.11 -13.75
CA ASP A 170 4.88 27.57 -12.52
C ASP A 170 4.83 26.04 -12.48
N ALA A 171 3.71 25.44 -12.90
CA ALA A 171 3.56 23.99 -13.00
C ALA A 171 4.53 23.39 -14.03
N VAL A 172 4.67 24.03 -15.20
CA VAL A 172 5.61 23.61 -16.26
C VAL A 172 7.05 23.67 -15.76
N LYS A 173 7.46 24.79 -15.15
CA LYS A 173 8.80 24.92 -14.55
C LYS A 173 9.05 23.84 -13.51
N SER A 174 8.11 23.65 -12.58
CA SER A 174 8.21 22.63 -11.54
C SER A 174 8.28 21.21 -12.11
N MET A 175 7.55 20.90 -13.18
CA MET A 175 7.62 19.61 -13.88
C MET A 175 9.00 19.40 -14.51
N CYS A 176 9.51 20.38 -15.26
CA CYS A 176 10.82 20.29 -15.90
C CYS A 176 11.95 20.16 -14.87
N SER A 177 11.97 20.99 -13.83
CA SER A 177 13.00 20.93 -12.76
C SER A 177 12.99 19.60 -12.00
N ARG A 178 11.81 19.05 -11.72
CA ARG A 178 11.70 17.74 -11.07
C ARG A 178 12.23 16.62 -11.96
N TYR A 179 11.92 16.65 -13.26
CA TYR A 179 12.41 15.63 -14.17
C TYR A 179 13.94 15.73 -14.32
N GLU A 180 14.48 16.94 -14.47
CA GLU A 180 15.93 17.17 -14.52
C GLU A 180 16.64 16.63 -13.28
N LEU A 181 16.15 16.96 -12.08
CA LEU A 181 16.70 16.44 -10.82
C LEU A 181 16.64 14.91 -10.76
N ALA A 182 15.55 14.31 -11.22
CA ALA A 182 15.39 12.86 -11.23
C ALA A 182 16.37 12.18 -12.22
N VAL A 183 16.65 12.80 -13.37
CA VAL A 183 17.67 12.34 -14.33
C VAL A 183 19.06 12.47 -13.72
N GLN A 184 19.38 13.58 -13.06
CA GLN A 184 20.66 13.79 -12.37
C GLN A 184 20.88 12.75 -11.26
N MET A 185 19.89 12.54 -10.39
CA MET A 185 19.94 11.53 -9.32
C MET A 185 20.05 10.10 -9.87
N GLY A 186 19.26 9.77 -10.89
CA GLY A 186 19.34 8.46 -11.55
C GLY A 186 20.70 8.21 -12.16
N THR A 187 21.33 9.27 -12.67
CA THR A 187 22.70 9.24 -13.19
C THR A 187 23.73 9.02 -12.08
N PHE A 188 23.60 9.77 -10.98
CA PHE A 188 24.46 9.65 -9.81
C PHE A 188 24.47 8.24 -9.21
N PHE A 189 23.28 7.65 -9.00
CA PHE A 189 23.18 6.31 -8.42
C PHE A 189 23.50 5.16 -9.39
N ARG A 190 23.77 5.46 -10.67
CA ARG A 190 24.03 4.46 -11.74
C ARG A 190 22.97 3.36 -11.82
N LYS A 191 21.70 3.67 -11.52
CA LYS A 191 20.58 2.71 -11.54
C LYS A 191 19.71 2.96 -12.77
N SER A 192 19.95 2.20 -13.84
CA SER A 192 19.19 2.32 -15.09
C SER A 192 17.69 2.04 -14.93
N ALA A 193 17.31 1.13 -14.02
CA ALA A 193 15.90 0.85 -13.68
C ALA A 193 15.17 2.10 -13.15
N ASN A 194 15.80 2.86 -12.25
CA ASN A 194 15.23 4.10 -11.69
C ASN A 194 15.00 5.15 -12.78
N LEU A 195 15.93 5.29 -13.74
CA LEU A 195 15.80 6.24 -14.86
C LEU A 195 14.64 5.87 -15.80
N ASN A 196 14.38 4.58 -16.02
CA ASN A 196 13.25 4.13 -16.83
C ASN A 196 11.91 4.41 -16.15
N GLU A 197 11.79 4.08 -14.86
CA GLU A 197 10.57 4.38 -14.08
C GLU A 197 10.26 5.88 -14.03
N VAL A 198 11.29 6.71 -13.83
CA VAL A 198 11.17 8.18 -13.87
C VAL A 198 10.66 8.63 -15.23
N THR A 199 11.25 8.14 -16.33
CA THR A 199 10.86 8.55 -17.69
C THR A 199 9.40 8.17 -18.01
N VAL A 200 8.96 6.96 -17.61
CA VAL A 200 7.57 6.52 -17.80
C VAL A 200 6.60 7.38 -16.99
N ARG A 201 6.93 7.65 -15.72
CA ARG A 201 6.13 8.49 -14.83
C ARG A 201 6.00 9.91 -15.36
N GLU A 202 7.10 10.51 -15.78
CA GLU A 202 7.14 11.88 -16.30
C GLU A 202 6.37 12.01 -17.62
N ARG A 203 6.46 11.01 -18.51
CA ARG A 203 5.61 10.94 -19.72
C ARG A 203 4.11 10.92 -19.37
N TRP A 204 3.71 10.19 -18.33
CA TRP A 204 2.32 10.14 -17.88
C TRP A 204 1.87 11.48 -17.28
N LEU A 205 2.70 12.10 -16.43
CA LEU A 205 2.41 13.41 -15.84
C LEU A 205 2.21 14.48 -16.92
N ARG A 206 3.10 14.52 -17.92
CA ARG A 206 2.97 15.42 -19.08
C ARG A 206 1.64 15.24 -19.80
N LYS A 207 1.28 14.00 -20.16
CA LYS A 207 0.01 13.71 -20.85
C LYS A 207 -1.19 14.15 -20.01
N SER A 208 -1.16 13.86 -18.72
CA SER A 208 -2.24 14.19 -17.79
C SER A 208 -2.37 15.69 -17.56
N PHE A 209 -1.26 16.42 -17.51
CA PHE A 209 -1.23 17.88 -17.39
C PHE A 209 -1.78 18.56 -18.64
N ILE A 210 -1.28 18.20 -19.83
CA ILE A 210 -1.76 18.74 -21.12
C ILE A 210 -3.27 18.52 -21.27
N LYS A 211 -3.76 17.33 -20.93
CA LYS A 211 -5.20 17.05 -20.97
C LYS A 211 -5.99 18.00 -20.06
N GLY A 212 -5.53 18.20 -18.82
CA GLY A 212 -6.18 19.12 -17.88
C GLY A 212 -6.14 20.58 -18.35
N LEU A 213 -5.01 21.03 -18.90
CA LEU A 213 -4.86 22.37 -19.46
C LEU A 213 -5.88 22.61 -20.58
N TRP A 214 -6.04 21.65 -21.51
CA TRP A 214 -7.01 21.76 -22.59
C TRP A 214 -8.46 21.73 -22.09
N GLU A 215 -8.76 20.90 -21.09
CA GLU A 215 -10.09 20.87 -20.46
C GLU A 215 -10.43 22.25 -19.83
N ASP A 216 -9.50 22.83 -19.08
CA ASP A 216 -9.67 24.14 -18.42
C ASP A 216 -9.80 25.28 -19.45
N VAL A 217 -8.97 25.27 -20.50
CA VAL A 217 -9.04 26.25 -21.60
C VAL A 217 -10.35 26.14 -22.37
N HIS A 218 -10.80 24.93 -22.69
CA HIS A 218 -12.07 24.74 -23.37
C HIS A 218 -13.27 25.14 -22.51
N GLU A 219 -13.20 24.95 -21.19
CA GLU A 219 -14.23 25.41 -20.26
C GLU A 219 -14.33 26.94 -20.23
N LEU A 220 -13.20 27.63 -20.02
CA LEU A 220 -13.14 29.11 -20.03
C LEU A 220 -13.59 29.70 -21.37
N ARG A 221 -13.07 29.16 -22.48
CA ARG A 221 -13.49 29.54 -23.83
C ARG A 221 -14.98 29.29 -24.06
N GLY A 222 -15.49 28.13 -23.62
CA GLY A 222 -16.89 27.77 -23.76
C GLY A 222 -17.82 28.74 -23.00
N GLU A 223 -17.40 29.22 -21.82
CA GLU A 223 -18.12 30.23 -21.05
C GLU A 223 -18.10 31.60 -21.71
N LEU A 224 -16.96 32.02 -22.28
CA LEU A 224 -16.85 33.26 -23.07
C LEU A 224 -17.79 33.24 -24.27
N LEU A 225 -17.77 32.16 -25.05
CA LEU A 225 -18.54 32.06 -26.30
C LEU A 225 -20.05 31.85 -26.05
N ARG A 226 -20.45 31.18 -24.96
CA ARG A 226 -21.87 31.03 -24.59
C ARG A 226 -22.58 32.36 -24.30
N ARG A 227 -21.83 33.42 -23.99
CA ARG A 227 -22.39 34.77 -23.80
C ARG A 227 -22.71 35.51 -25.10
N GLY A 228 -22.44 34.87 -26.23
CA GLY A 228 -22.48 35.48 -27.55
C GLY A 228 -21.20 36.27 -27.75
N ALA A 229 -20.40 35.89 -28.75
CA ALA A 229 -19.23 36.61 -29.21
C ALA A 229 -19.63 37.95 -29.86
N ARG A 230 -20.21 38.86 -29.06
CA ARG A 230 -20.72 40.15 -29.53
C ARG A 230 -19.62 41.21 -29.60
N SER A 231 -18.45 40.95 -28.99
CA SER A 231 -17.29 41.83 -28.99
C SER A 231 -16.07 41.14 -29.60
N ALA A 232 -15.37 41.84 -30.50
CA ALA A 232 -14.12 41.38 -31.12
C ALA A 232 -13.07 40.97 -30.07
N GLN A 233 -13.01 41.70 -28.94
CA GLN A 233 -12.10 41.43 -27.82
C GLN A 233 -12.33 40.04 -27.19
N GLN A 234 -13.58 39.56 -27.14
CA GLN A 234 -13.89 38.24 -26.58
C GLN A 234 -13.48 37.10 -27.52
N SER A 235 -13.57 37.35 -28.84
CA SER A 235 -13.09 36.39 -29.85
C SER A 235 -11.57 36.30 -29.83
N GLU A 236 -10.89 37.45 -29.75
CA GLU A 236 -9.43 37.53 -29.65
C GLU A 236 -8.91 36.83 -28.40
N LEU A 237 -9.53 37.08 -27.23
CA LEU A 237 -9.17 36.39 -25.99
C LEU A 237 -9.38 34.87 -26.10
N ALA A 238 -10.46 34.42 -26.74
CA ALA A 238 -10.71 32.99 -26.95
C ALA A 238 -9.67 32.33 -27.87
N GLU A 239 -9.14 33.07 -28.86
CA GLU A 239 -8.05 32.63 -29.73
C GLU A 239 -6.70 32.63 -29.00
N GLU A 240 -6.44 33.65 -28.17
CA GLU A 240 -5.27 33.71 -27.27
C GLU A 240 -5.23 32.46 -26.38
N MET A 241 -6.37 32.06 -25.80
CA MET A 241 -6.46 30.88 -24.94
C MET A 241 -6.02 29.59 -25.64
N VAL A 242 -6.48 29.38 -26.87
CA VAL A 242 -6.15 28.19 -27.67
C VAL A 242 -4.70 28.22 -28.13
N SER A 243 -4.20 29.39 -28.54
CA SER A 243 -2.81 29.55 -28.96
C SER A 243 -1.85 29.34 -27.79
N PHE A 244 -2.15 29.85 -26.60
CA PHE A 244 -1.40 29.59 -25.37
C PHE A 244 -1.34 28.10 -25.02
N ALA A 245 -2.47 27.39 -25.06
CA ALA A 245 -2.51 25.94 -24.79
C ALA A 245 -1.65 25.17 -25.78
N SER A 246 -1.73 25.53 -27.06
CA SER A 246 -0.96 24.91 -28.15
C SER A 246 0.53 25.17 -28.02
N LEU A 247 0.93 26.40 -27.72
CA LEU A 247 2.33 26.79 -27.50
C LEU A 247 2.90 26.10 -26.26
N THR A 248 2.16 26.09 -25.15
CA THR A 248 2.55 25.42 -23.91
C THR A 248 2.72 23.91 -24.15
N GLN A 249 1.79 23.27 -24.84
CA GLN A 249 1.90 21.86 -25.21
C GLN A 249 3.14 21.58 -26.05
N ARG A 250 3.42 22.43 -27.05
CA ARG A 250 4.58 22.26 -27.92
C ARG A 250 5.89 22.40 -27.14
N LYS A 251 6.04 23.49 -26.39
CA LYS A 251 7.22 23.76 -25.56
C LYS A 251 7.46 22.64 -24.55
N LEU A 252 6.42 22.23 -23.83
CA LEU A 252 6.51 21.14 -22.86
C LEU A 252 6.89 19.81 -23.51
N ASN A 253 6.42 19.53 -24.73
CA ASN A 253 6.82 18.34 -25.46
C ASN A 253 8.30 18.39 -25.87
N GLU A 254 8.79 19.53 -26.36
CA GLU A 254 10.18 19.75 -26.73
C GLU A 254 11.11 19.60 -25.50
N ASP A 255 10.77 20.22 -24.38
CA ASP A 255 11.54 20.14 -23.12
C ASP A 255 11.62 18.69 -22.60
N PHE A 256 10.51 17.98 -22.57
CA PHE A 256 10.48 16.58 -22.13
C PHE A 256 11.22 15.66 -23.10
N GLN A 257 11.16 15.94 -24.41
CA GLN A 257 11.91 15.18 -25.39
C GLN A 257 13.42 15.36 -25.19
N ARG A 258 13.88 16.59 -24.95
CA ARG A 258 15.27 16.89 -24.62
C ARG A 258 15.74 16.16 -23.35
N LEU A 259 14.96 16.23 -22.27
CA LEU A 259 15.29 15.56 -21.00
C LEU A 259 15.30 14.02 -21.15
N CYS A 260 14.37 13.48 -21.94
CA CYS A 260 14.33 12.04 -22.25
C CYS A 260 15.57 11.60 -23.05
N GLN A 261 15.99 12.39 -24.05
CA GLN A 261 17.22 12.13 -24.79
C GLN A 261 18.45 12.15 -23.89
N GLN A 262 18.56 13.13 -22.98
CA GLN A 262 19.64 13.18 -22.00
C GLN A 262 19.65 11.95 -21.08
N SER A 263 18.49 11.51 -20.60
CA SER A 263 18.34 10.30 -19.80
C SER A 263 18.81 9.05 -20.56
N ILE A 264 18.41 8.90 -21.83
CA ILE A 264 18.83 7.77 -22.68
C ILE A 264 20.34 7.79 -22.92
N GLN A 265 20.91 8.96 -23.23
CA GLN A 265 22.35 9.11 -23.41
C GLN A 265 23.13 8.72 -22.15
N ALA A 266 22.66 9.15 -20.97
CA ALA A 266 23.25 8.77 -19.68
C ALA A 266 23.18 7.25 -19.45
N GLN A 267 22.04 6.61 -19.74
CA GLN A 267 21.90 5.16 -19.65
C GLN A 267 22.87 4.44 -20.58
N THR A 268 22.93 4.82 -21.86
CA THR A 268 23.82 4.20 -22.86
C THR A 268 25.28 4.32 -22.43
N ARG A 269 25.70 5.49 -21.92
CA ARG A 269 27.05 5.70 -21.40
C ARG A 269 27.36 4.74 -20.25
N MET A 270 26.45 4.57 -19.29
CA MET A 270 26.65 3.62 -18.19
C MET A 270 26.75 2.17 -18.65
N TYR A 271 25.95 1.77 -19.65
CA TYR A 271 26.03 0.42 -20.22
C TYR A 271 27.37 0.18 -20.90
N ILE A 272 27.87 1.17 -21.66
CA ILE A 272 29.19 1.10 -22.28
C ILE A 272 30.29 1.02 -21.22
N GLU A 273 30.25 1.86 -20.19
CA GLU A 273 31.22 1.84 -19.09
C GLU A 273 31.24 0.47 -18.38
N ARG A 274 30.08 -0.15 -18.15
CA ARG A 274 29.98 -1.50 -17.57
C ARG A 274 30.54 -2.57 -18.51
N ALA A 275 30.20 -2.53 -19.79
CA ALA A 275 30.69 -3.48 -20.78
C ALA A 275 32.22 -3.42 -20.91
N LEU A 276 32.78 -2.21 -20.98
CA LEU A 276 34.23 -2.00 -21.00
C LEU A 276 34.90 -2.52 -19.72
N GLY A 277 34.29 -2.27 -18.54
CA GLY A 277 34.79 -2.81 -17.27
C GLY A 277 34.84 -4.34 -17.25
N ILE A 278 33.80 -5.01 -17.77
CA ILE A 278 33.76 -6.47 -17.88
C ILE A 278 34.84 -6.99 -18.85
N ILE A 279 35.00 -6.34 -20.00
CA ILE A 279 36.03 -6.72 -21.00
C ILE A 279 37.43 -6.57 -20.40
N LEU A 280 37.72 -5.44 -19.75
CA LEU A 280 39.01 -5.20 -19.09
C LEU A 280 39.26 -6.22 -17.97
N PHE A 281 38.25 -6.50 -17.15
CA PHE A 281 38.34 -7.53 -16.12
C PHE A 281 38.65 -8.91 -16.71
N ALA A 282 37.96 -9.31 -17.79
CA ALA A 282 38.21 -10.58 -18.46
C ALA A 282 39.65 -10.67 -19.02
N ILE A 283 40.17 -9.59 -19.62
CA ILE A 283 41.55 -9.52 -20.11
C ILE A 283 42.55 -9.70 -18.96
N VAL A 284 42.36 -8.97 -17.86
CA VAL A 284 43.22 -9.06 -16.67
C VAL A 284 43.13 -10.46 -16.06
N PHE A 285 41.93 -11.02 -15.96
CA PHE A 285 41.69 -12.37 -15.44
C PHE A 285 42.40 -13.43 -16.27
N ILE A 286 42.29 -13.39 -17.60
CA ILE A 286 42.99 -14.32 -18.51
C ILE A 286 44.51 -14.18 -18.36
N LYS A 287 45.03 -12.95 -18.30
CA LYS A 287 46.47 -12.71 -18.09
C LYS A 287 46.95 -13.22 -16.74
N PHE A 288 46.18 -12.98 -15.67
CA PHE A 288 46.48 -13.44 -14.33
C PHE A 288 46.51 -14.97 -14.27
N TRP A 289 45.51 -15.66 -14.84
CA TRP A 289 45.49 -17.12 -14.88
C TRP A 289 46.63 -17.69 -15.72
N ARG A 290 46.94 -17.10 -16.87
CA ARG A 290 48.09 -17.51 -17.69
C ARG A 290 49.40 -17.37 -16.92
N TRP A 291 49.56 -16.28 -16.16
CA TRP A 291 50.72 -16.08 -15.28
C TRP A 291 50.74 -17.11 -14.13
N LEU A 292 49.61 -17.33 -13.46
CA LEU A 292 49.49 -18.27 -12.34
C LEU A 292 49.81 -19.71 -12.77
N PHE A 293 49.29 -20.15 -13.92
CA PHE A 293 49.59 -21.46 -14.47
C PHE A 293 51.06 -21.57 -14.91
N SER A 294 51.60 -20.57 -15.60
CA SER A 294 53.02 -20.54 -15.98
C SER A 294 53.92 -20.61 -14.75
N PHE A 295 53.63 -19.85 -13.69
CA PHE A 295 54.39 -19.85 -12.44
C PHE A 295 54.32 -21.20 -11.71
N SER A 296 53.12 -21.76 -11.58
CA SER A 296 52.90 -23.03 -10.85
C SER A 296 53.52 -24.23 -11.58
N PHE A 297 53.38 -24.29 -12.91
CA PHE A 297 53.95 -25.39 -13.71
C PHE A 297 55.46 -25.23 -13.93
N ASN A 298 55.98 -24.01 -14.12
CA ASN A 298 57.42 -23.82 -14.26
C ASN A 298 58.16 -24.11 -12.95
N ASN A 299 57.63 -23.75 -11.78
CA ASN A 299 58.23 -24.15 -10.50
C ASN A 299 58.14 -25.66 -10.28
N SER A 300 57.02 -26.31 -10.59
CA SER A 300 56.91 -27.77 -10.46
C SER A 300 57.88 -28.51 -11.39
N MET A 301 58.05 -28.05 -12.63
CA MET A 301 58.97 -28.66 -13.60
C MET A 301 60.42 -28.39 -13.23
N THR A 302 60.77 -27.16 -12.85
CA THR A 302 62.15 -26.83 -12.44
C THR A 302 62.56 -27.51 -11.15
N VAL A 303 61.67 -27.66 -10.17
CA VAL A 303 61.95 -28.43 -8.94
C VAL A 303 62.20 -29.90 -9.28
N ARG A 304 61.34 -30.54 -10.10
CA ARG A 304 61.53 -31.94 -10.51
C ARG A 304 62.76 -32.16 -11.40
N PHE A 305 63.09 -31.22 -12.27
CA PHE A 305 64.27 -31.31 -13.12
C PHE A 305 65.56 -31.14 -12.29
N ARG A 306 65.54 -30.27 -11.27
CA ARG A 306 66.68 -30.07 -10.36
C ARG A 306 66.89 -31.28 -9.44
N GLU A 307 65.83 -31.91 -8.97
CA GLU A 307 65.91 -33.20 -8.25
C GLU A 307 66.49 -34.30 -9.13
N ALA A 308 66.05 -34.41 -10.40
CA ALA A 308 66.54 -35.44 -11.32
C ALA A 308 68.00 -35.24 -11.77
N VAL A 309 68.48 -33.98 -11.87
CA VAL A 309 69.87 -33.66 -12.24
C VAL A 309 70.83 -33.80 -11.05
N LEU A 310 70.37 -33.60 -9.82
CA LEU A 310 71.18 -33.78 -8.60
C LEU A 310 71.16 -35.20 -8.04
N SER A 311 70.30 -36.09 -8.57
CA SER A 311 70.22 -37.50 -8.18
C SER A 311 71.08 -38.44 -9.02
N HIS A 312 72.03 -37.90 -9.81
CA HIS A 312 72.91 -38.65 -10.70
C HIS A 312 74.37 -38.30 -10.47
#